data_AF-A0A957UQC9-F1
#
_entry.id   AF-A0A957UQC9-F1
#
_cell.length_a   1.000
_cell.length_b   1.000
_cell.length_c   1.000
_cell.angle_alpha   90.00
_cell.angle_beta   90.00
_cell.angle_gamma   90.00
#
_symmetry.space_group_name_H-M   'P 1'
#
loop_
_entity.id
_entity.type
_entity.pdbx_description
1 polymer ?
#
loop_
_entity_poly.entity_id
_entity_poly.type
_entity_poly.pdbx_seq_one_letter_code
_entity_poly.pdbx_strand_id
1 'polypeptide(L)'
;MLTDIPILFVLLGLIAYNILAGADFGAGFWTLFAGGGQASVPETRAHARHTMGPVWEANHVWLIFVLVVCWTAYPVAYASIVSTLAVPLFIAAVGIILRGTSYALSGQLTGARVQQIDERVFALSSILTPFAFGTVAGA
;
A
#
# COMPACT_ATOMS: atom_id res chain seq x y z
N MET A 1 -11.13 -30.84 2.59
CA MET A 1 -10.21 -31.21 1.48
C MET A 1 -10.29 -30.20 0.34
N LEU A 2 -11.41 -30.08 -0.41
CA LEU A 2 -11.53 -29.08 -1.50
C LEU A 2 -11.77 -27.64 -1.01
N THR A 3 -12.48 -27.48 0.11
CA THR A 3 -12.74 -26.18 0.77
C THR A 3 -11.51 -25.53 1.38
N ASP A 4 -10.42 -26.28 1.55
CA ASP A 4 -9.21 -25.81 2.23
C ASP A 4 -8.14 -25.35 1.22
N ILE A 5 -8.33 -25.66 -0.06
CA ILE A 5 -7.43 -25.24 -1.13
C ILE A 5 -7.45 -23.70 -1.32
N PRO A 6 -8.62 -23.02 -1.34
CA PRO A 6 -8.66 -21.57 -1.53
C PRO A 6 -7.94 -20.80 -0.42
N ILE A 7 -7.95 -21.28 0.82
CA ILE A 7 -7.26 -20.60 1.91
C ILE A 7 -5.74 -20.65 1.76
N LEU A 8 -5.18 -21.71 1.15
CA LEU A 8 -3.75 -21.76 0.81
C LEU A 8 -3.38 -20.68 -0.21
N PHE A 9 -4.24 -20.45 -1.21
CA PHE A 9 -4.05 -19.38 -2.18
C PHE A 9 -4.16 -17.99 -1.54
N VAL A 10 -5.12 -17.80 -0.63
CA VAL A 10 -5.24 -16.56 0.16
C VAL A 10 -3.96 -16.30 0.96
N LEU A 11 -3.47 -17.30 1.69
CA LEU A 11 -2.24 -17.19 2.48
C LEU A 11 -1.03 -16.88 1.60
N LEU A 12 -0.89 -17.55 0.45
CA LEU A 12 0.19 -17.29 -0.50
C LEU A 12 0.12 -15.86 -1.05
N GLY A 13 -1.08 -15.38 -1.40
CA GLY A 13 -1.29 -14.01 -1.85
C GLY A 13 -0.96 -12.97 -0.77
N LEU A 14 -1.34 -13.23 0.49
CA LEU A 14 -1.00 -12.37 1.63
C LEU A 14 0.51 -12.36 1.92
N ILE A 15 1.18 -13.50 1.84
CA ILE A 15 2.64 -13.60 2.01
C ILE A 15 3.34 -12.83 0.89
N ALA A 16 2.95 -13.06 -0.37
CA ALA A 16 3.50 -12.34 -1.52
C ALA A 16 3.30 -10.83 -1.38
N TYR A 17 2.08 -10.39 -1.02
CA TYR A 17 1.80 -8.98 -0.75
C TYR A 17 2.68 -8.42 0.36
N ASN A 18 2.77 -9.08 1.52
CA ASN A 18 3.55 -8.56 2.64
C ASN A 18 5.05 -8.45 2.33
N ILE A 19 5.63 -9.42 1.62
CA ILE A 19 7.05 -9.41 1.27
C ILE A 19 7.33 -8.34 0.21
N LEU A 20 6.53 -8.30 -0.87
CA LEU A 20 6.78 -7.43 -2.02
C LEU A 20 6.34 -5.98 -1.77
N ALA A 21 5.24 -5.78 -1.03
CA ALA A 21 4.77 -4.45 -0.65
C ALA A 21 5.60 -3.83 0.48
N GLY A 22 6.32 -4.62 1.27
CA GLY A 22 7.21 -4.11 2.31
C GLY A 22 8.26 -3.11 1.79
N ALA A 23 8.85 -3.39 0.62
CA ALA A 23 9.81 -2.49 -0.03
C ALA A 23 9.16 -1.16 -0.48
N ASP A 24 7.94 -1.24 -1.01
CA ASP A 24 7.17 -0.09 -1.49
C ASP A 24 6.71 0.82 -0.34
N PHE A 25 6.15 0.26 0.74
CA PHE A 25 5.83 1.02 1.95
C PHE A 25 7.08 1.58 2.64
N GLY A 26 8.17 0.81 2.66
CA GLY A 26 9.46 1.24 3.20
C GLY A 26 10.07 2.42 2.46
N ALA A 27 9.97 2.46 1.13
CA ALA A 27 10.40 3.60 0.32
C ALA A 27 9.62 4.88 0.72
N GLY A 28 8.32 4.76 0.96
CA GLY A 28 7.49 5.87 1.48
C GLY A 28 7.91 6.34 2.85
N PHE A 29 8.14 5.43 3.79
CA PHE A 29 8.64 5.76 5.13
C PHE A 29 10.01 6.44 5.09
N TRP A 30 10.93 5.97 4.24
CA TRP A 30 12.27 6.54 4.10
C TRP A 30 12.25 8.01 3.69
N THR A 31 11.24 8.44 2.92
CA THR A 31 11.10 9.86 2.54
C THR A 31 10.85 10.79 3.73
N LEU A 32 10.37 10.29 4.87
CA LEU A 32 10.22 11.09 6.10
C LEU A 32 11.55 11.38 6.79
N PHE A 33 12.48 10.43 6.77
CA PHE A 33 13.71 10.48 7.58
C PHE A 33 14.95 10.88 6.79
N ALA A 34 14.94 10.77 5.45
CA ALA A 34 16.09 11.10 4.61
C ALA A 34 16.41 12.61 4.52
N GLY A 35 15.97 13.45 5.47
CA GLY A 35 16.02 14.92 5.44
C GLY A 35 17.25 15.56 6.08
N GLY A 36 18.35 14.84 6.28
CA GLY A 36 19.57 15.35 6.92
C GLY A 36 20.68 15.75 5.95
N GLY A 37 20.56 16.88 5.25
CA GLY A 37 21.75 17.70 4.95
C GLY A 37 22.51 17.55 3.61
N GLN A 38 22.02 16.89 2.57
CA GLN A 38 22.71 16.87 1.26
C GLN A 38 21.83 17.27 0.07
N ALA A 39 22.40 18.10 -0.83
CA ALA A 39 21.76 18.62 -2.03
C ALA A 39 21.27 17.55 -3.03
N SER A 40 21.67 16.29 -2.85
CA SER A 40 21.28 15.11 -3.66
C SER A 40 20.02 14.38 -3.16
N VAL A 41 19.45 14.78 -2.03
CA VAL A 41 18.28 14.13 -1.40
C VAL A 41 17.02 14.20 -2.28
N PRO A 42 16.67 15.33 -2.94
CA PRO A 42 15.48 15.42 -3.78
C PRO A 42 15.55 14.49 -5.00
N GLU A 43 16.69 14.44 -5.69
CA GLU A 43 16.91 13.55 -6.84
C GLU A 43 16.85 12.08 -6.43
N THR A 44 17.46 11.73 -5.30
CA THR A 44 17.41 10.35 -4.77
C THR A 44 15.97 9.92 -4.45
N ARG A 45 15.17 10.81 -3.85
CA ARG A 45 13.73 10.57 -3.57
C ARG A 45 12.93 10.43 -4.87
N ALA A 46 13.20 11.27 -5.86
CA ALA A 46 12.53 11.21 -7.16
C ALA A 46 12.85 9.89 -7.88
N HIS A 47 14.12 9.46 -7.90
CA HIS A 47 14.53 8.18 -8.46
C HIS A 47 13.90 6.99 -7.73
N ALA A 48 13.87 7.02 -6.40
CA ALA A 48 13.22 5.98 -5.61
C ALA A 48 11.73 5.87 -5.98
N ARG A 49 10.99 6.99 -6.05
CA ARG A 49 9.58 6.98 -6.44
C ARG A 49 9.34 6.45 -7.84
N HIS A 50 10.14 6.91 -8.80
CA HIS A 50 9.99 6.48 -10.19
C HIS A 50 10.20 4.97 -10.33
N THR A 51 11.17 4.41 -9.61
CA THR A 51 11.46 2.98 -9.63
C THR A 51 10.40 2.15 -8.89
N MET A 52 9.79 2.70 -7.84
CA MET A 52 8.79 2.00 -7.03
C MET A 52 7.38 2.02 -7.65
N GLY A 53 7.08 2.93 -8.58
CA GLY A 53 5.76 3.01 -9.24
C GLY A 53 5.31 1.66 -9.85
N PRO A 54 6.09 1.03 -10.74
CA PRO A 54 5.75 -0.28 -11.30
C PRO A 54 5.62 -1.39 -10.25
N VAL A 55 6.41 -1.32 -9.18
CA VAL A 55 6.37 -2.29 -8.08
C VAL A 55 5.07 -2.15 -7.29
N TRP A 56 4.64 -0.92 -7.01
CA TRP A 56 3.35 -0.63 -6.38
C TRP A 56 2.20 -1.20 -7.20
N GLU A 57 2.18 -1.00 -8.52
CA GLU A 57 1.12 -1.54 -9.40
C GLU A 57 1.07 -3.07 -9.34
N ALA A 58 2.22 -3.73 -9.44
CA ALA A 58 2.32 -5.19 -9.34
C ALA A 58 1.87 -5.71 -7.98
N ASN A 59 2.16 -4.99 -6.89
CA ASN A 59 1.78 -5.41 -5.54
C ASN A 59 0.26 -5.43 -5.34
N HIS A 60 -0.49 -4.50 -5.95
CA HIS A 60 -1.95 -4.48 -5.79
C HIS A 60 -2.65 -5.68 -6.42
N VAL A 61 -2.01 -6.34 -7.40
CA VAL A 61 -2.54 -7.58 -7.99
C VAL A 61 -2.69 -8.67 -6.92
N TRP A 62 -1.73 -8.81 -6.01
CA TRP A 62 -1.79 -9.79 -4.92
C TRP A 62 -2.92 -9.49 -3.94
N LEU A 63 -3.11 -8.21 -3.60
CA LEU A 63 -4.19 -7.78 -2.71
C LEU A 63 -5.56 -8.04 -3.34
N ILE A 64 -5.75 -7.66 -4.61
CA ILE A 64 -6.99 -7.89 -5.35
C ILE A 64 -7.27 -9.40 -5.46
N PHE A 65 -6.23 -10.20 -5.76
CA PHE A 65 -6.34 -11.65 -5.80
C PHE A 65 -6.88 -12.22 -4.48
N VAL A 66 -6.30 -11.82 -3.34
CA VAL A 66 -6.78 -12.25 -2.01
C VAL A 66 -8.25 -11.88 -1.81
N LEU A 67 -8.63 -10.64 -2.12
CA LEU A 67 -10.02 -10.16 -1.96
C LEU A 67 -11.00 -10.97 -2.81
N VAL A 68 -10.67 -11.22 -4.08
CA VAL A 68 -11.52 -11.97 -5.01
C VAL A 68 -11.67 -13.43 -4.57
N VAL A 69 -10.57 -14.08 -4.17
CA VAL A 69 -10.62 -15.46 -3.69
C VAL A 69 -11.42 -15.56 -2.40
N CYS A 70 -11.19 -14.66 -1.43
CA CYS A 70 -11.98 -14.61 -0.19
C CYS A 70 -13.47 -14.40 -0.45
N TRP A 71 -13.82 -13.46 -1.33
CA TRP A 71 -15.22 -13.18 -1.66
C TRP A 71 -15.90 -14.36 -2.36
N THR A 72 -15.20 -15.03 -3.27
CA THR A 72 -15.75 -16.14 -4.07
C THR A 72 -15.85 -17.44 -3.27
N ALA A 73 -14.79 -17.79 -2.52
CA ALA A 73 -14.71 -19.05 -1.80
C ALA A 73 -15.30 -19.00 -0.39
N TYR A 74 -15.26 -17.83 0.27
CA TYR A 74 -15.71 -17.64 1.65
C TYR A 74 -16.60 -16.39 1.83
N PRO A 75 -17.72 -16.28 1.11
CA PRO A 75 -18.53 -15.05 1.07
C PRO A 75 -19.06 -14.62 2.44
N VAL A 76 -19.41 -15.58 3.32
CA VAL A 76 -19.88 -15.28 4.69
C VAL A 76 -18.77 -14.67 5.54
N ALA A 77 -17.56 -15.23 5.49
CA ALA A 77 -16.40 -14.69 6.20
C ALA A 77 -16.00 -13.32 5.63
N TYR A 78 -15.97 -13.19 4.30
CA TYR A 78 -15.69 -11.93 3.63
C TYR A 78 -16.68 -10.82 4.05
N ALA A 79 -17.98 -11.11 4.01
CA ALA A 79 -19.01 -10.16 4.43
C ALA A 79 -18.87 -9.76 5.91
N SER A 80 -18.57 -10.71 6.79
CA SER A 80 -18.33 -10.46 8.21
C SER A 80 -17.12 -9.56 8.44
N ILE A 81 -15.99 -9.85 7.78
CA ILE A 81 -14.74 -9.08 7.88
C ILE A 81 -14.97 -7.65 7.38
N VAL A 82 -15.52 -7.50 6.16
CA VAL A 82 -15.68 -6.18 5.53
C VAL A 82 -16.68 -5.31 6.28
N SER A 83 -17.75 -5.88 6.83
CA SER A 83 -18.75 -5.11 7.61
C SER A 83 -18.24 -4.73 9.00
N THR A 84 -17.56 -5.64 9.70
CA THR A 84 -17.04 -5.38 11.05
C THR A 84 -15.85 -4.44 11.04
N LEU A 85 -14.96 -4.59 10.06
CA LEU A 85 -13.70 -3.86 9.94
C LEU A 85 -13.75 -2.80 8.84
N ALA A 86 -14.94 -2.25 8.58
CA ALA A 86 -15.15 -1.25 7.53
C ALA A 86 -14.26 -0.02 7.70
N VAL A 87 -14.08 0.47 8.93
CA VAL A 87 -13.27 1.66 9.23
C VAL A 87 -11.79 1.46 8.86
N PRO A 88 -11.06 0.45 9.38
CA PRO A 88 -9.66 0.26 9.01
C PRO A 88 -9.51 -0.10 7.52
N LEU A 89 -10.41 -0.90 6.94
CA LEU A 89 -10.36 -1.21 5.50
C LEU A 89 -10.54 0.04 4.63
N PHE A 90 -11.42 0.97 5.04
CA PHE A 90 -11.60 2.25 4.37
C PHE A 90 -10.34 3.13 4.46
N ILE A 91 -9.71 3.19 5.64
CA ILE A 91 -8.43 3.90 5.81
C ILE A 91 -7.35 3.32 4.90
N ALA A 92 -7.24 1.99 4.81
CA ALA A 92 -6.30 1.33 3.92
C ALA A 92 -6.56 1.69 2.45
N ALA A 93 -7.83 1.66 2.02
CA ALA A 93 -8.23 2.01 0.65
C ALA A 93 -7.89 3.48 0.30
N VAL A 94 -8.21 4.42 1.19
CA VAL A 94 -7.84 5.83 1.00
C VAL A 94 -6.32 5.98 0.91
N GLY A 95 -5.57 5.32 1.80
CA GLY A 95 -4.11 5.35 1.75
C GLY A 95 -3.55 4.80 0.43
N ILE A 96 -4.12 3.71 -0.10
CA ILE A 96 -3.75 3.17 -1.42
C ILE A 96 -3.99 4.18 -2.53
N ILE A 97 -5.16 4.83 -2.55
CA ILE A 97 -5.50 5.84 -3.57
C ILE A 97 -4.54 7.02 -3.52
N LEU A 98 -4.23 7.52 -2.32
CA LEU A 98 -3.29 8.62 -2.14
C LEU A 98 -1.90 8.25 -2.66
N ARG A 99 -1.42 7.04 -2.36
CA ARG A 99 -0.11 6.55 -2.86
C ARG A 99 -0.10 6.41 -4.38
N GLY A 100 -1.14 5.81 -4.96
CA GLY A 100 -1.27 5.69 -6.42
C GLY A 100 -1.31 7.05 -7.12
N THR A 101 -1.99 8.03 -6.51
CA THR A 101 -2.03 9.41 -7.01
C THR A 101 -0.65 10.06 -6.96
N SER A 102 0.08 9.92 -5.85
CA SER A 102 1.45 10.44 -5.72
C SER A 102 2.41 9.82 -6.74
N TYR A 103 2.29 8.51 -7.03
CA TYR A 103 3.08 7.86 -8.08
C TYR A 103 2.73 8.37 -9.48
N ALA A 104 1.43 8.49 -9.80
CA ALA A 104 0.99 8.97 -11.11
C ALA A 104 1.36 10.44 -11.38
N LEU A 105 1.29 11.29 -10.36
CA LEU A 105 1.60 12.72 -10.45
C LEU A 105 3.10 13.02 -10.25
N SER A 106 3.91 12.03 -9.88
CA SER A 106 5.36 12.21 -9.73
C SER A 106 5.97 12.71 -11.04
N GLY A 107 6.68 13.84 -10.98
CA GLY A 107 7.28 14.51 -12.14
C GLY A 107 6.37 15.48 -12.89
N GLN A 108 5.05 15.49 -12.62
CA GLN A 108 4.10 16.45 -13.20
C GLN A 108 3.81 17.65 -12.27
N LEU A 109 4.07 17.49 -10.97
CA LEU A 109 3.85 18.54 -9.97
C LEU A 109 4.88 19.66 -10.11
N THR A 110 4.41 20.87 -10.43
CA THR A 110 5.23 22.09 -10.47
C THR A 110 4.98 22.94 -9.22
N GLY A 111 6.07 23.43 -8.62
CA GLY A 111 6.03 24.30 -7.43
C GLY A 111 6.39 23.59 -6.12
N ALA A 112 7.30 24.21 -5.36
CA ALA A 112 7.88 23.64 -4.14
C ALA A 112 6.84 23.30 -3.06
N ARG A 113 5.79 24.12 -2.91
CA ARG A 113 4.71 23.90 -1.93
C ARG A 113 3.92 22.62 -2.24
N VAL A 114 3.58 22.41 -3.51
CA VAL A 114 2.76 21.27 -3.96
C VAL A 114 3.55 19.97 -3.83
N GLN A 115 4.82 19.99 -4.25
CA GLN A 115 5.73 18.86 -4.07
C GLN A 115 5.85 18.47 -2.60
N GLN A 116 6.10 19.44 -1.69
CA GLN A 116 6.18 19.16 -0.25
C GLN A 116 4.90 18.57 0.36
N ILE A 117 3.73 19.01 -0.11
CA ILE A 117 2.45 18.44 0.34
C ILE A 117 2.31 17.00 -0.14
N ASP A 118 2.59 16.74 -1.42
CA ASP A 118 2.58 15.38 -1.98
C ASP A 118 3.55 14.46 -1.22
N GLU A 119 4.77 14.92 -0.89
CA GLU A 119 5.70 14.10 -0.11
C GLU A 119 5.16 13.72 1.27
N ARG A 120 4.50 14.65 1.95
CA ARG A 120 3.88 14.37 3.26
C ARG A 120 2.69 13.43 3.13
N VAL A 121 1.86 13.59 2.11
CA VAL A 121 0.71 12.72 1.84
C VAL A 121 1.18 11.31 1.52
N PHE A 122 2.17 11.16 0.65
CA PHE A 122 2.79 9.88 0.29
C PHE A 122 3.38 9.16 1.50
N ALA A 123 4.10 9.89 2.34
CA ALA A 123 4.69 9.35 3.55
C ALA A 123 3.64 8.92 4.58
N LEU A 124 2.66 9.77 4.86
CA LEU A 124 1.61 9.50 5.84
C LEU A 124 0.76 8.29 5.41
N SER A 125 0.37 8.24 4.14
CA SER A 125 -0.37 7.10 3.59
C SER A 125 0.46 5.80 3.62
N SER A 126 1.77 5.88 3.44
CA SER A 126 2.67 4.71 3.55
C SER A 126 2.82 4.17 4.97
N ILE A 127 2.42 4.93 6.01
CA ILE A 127 2.33 4.45 7.40
C ILE A 127 0.90 3.99 7.72
N LEU A 128 -0.10 4.79 7.33
CA LEU A 128 -1.50 4.52 7.66
C LEU A 128 -2.02 3.23 7.01
N THR A 129 -1.68 2.97 5.75
CA THR A 129 -2.13 1.75 5.05
C THR A 129 -1.65 0.46 5.73
N PRO A 130 -0.34 0.23 5.99
CA PRO A 130 0.10 -0.99 6.65
C PRO A 130 -0.37 -1.07 8.10
N PHE A 131 -0.50 0.06 8.80
CA PHE A 131 -1.12 0.07 10.13
C PHE A 131 -2.57 -0.43 10.07
N ALA A 132 -3.37 0.07 9.13
CA ALA A 132 -4.75 -0.34 8.95
C ALA A 132 -4.88 -1.82 8.53
N PHE A 133 -3.97 -2.35 7.71
CA PHE A 133 -3.93 -3.79 7.45
C PHE A 133 -3.54 -4.59 8.69
N GLY A 134 -2.60 -4.08 9.50
CA GLY A 134 -2.22 -4.69 10.78
C GLY A 134 -3.36 -4.74 11.78
N THR A 135 -4.20 -3.70 11.86
CA THR A 135 -5.39 -3.72 12.73
C THR A 135 -6.44 -4.71 12.24
N VAL A 136 -6.62 -4.86 10.92
CA VAL A 136 -7.51 -5.90 10.35
C VAL A 136 -6.99 -7.30 10.65
N ALA A 137 -5.67 -7.53 10.56
CA ALA A 137 -5.07 -8.83 10.80
C ALA A 137 -5.00 -9.20 12.29
N GLY A 138 -4.96 -8.21 13.19
CA GLY A 138 -4.85 -8.42 14.64
C GLY A 138 -6.17 -8.45 15.40
N ALA A 139 -7.28 -8.04 14.79
CA ALA A 139 -8.63 -8.07 15.35
C ALA A 139 -9.26 -9.46 15.26
#